data_AF-A0A841ZM91-F1
#
_entry.id   AF-A0A841ZM91-F1
#
_cell.length_a   1.000
_cell.length_b   1.000
_cell.length_c   1.000
_cell.angle_alpha   90.00
_cell.angle_beta   90.00
_cell.angle_gamma   90.00
#
_symmetry.space_group_name_H-M   'P 1'
#
loop_
_entity.id
_entity.type
_entity.pdbx_description
1 polymer ?
#
loop_
_entity_poly.entity_id
_entity_poly.type
_entity_poly.pdbx_seq_one_letter_code
_entity_poly.pdbx_strand_id
1 'polypeptide(L)'
;MDDEKINKIYNFIEKKLIFAFIGLYILVVIVFCLFFEQIKPASYIFYAIMKYFYLQKDSIITSATVLIGIYFTMYTIFAVYNSSSVIGKLYSTGFQVLLKLLKHAMVSAMLVLIFGFLSDWLFSLNEQVTYIVNLFLNLYFILTSIICGFYIYIIFKQDIAGLEKQKEANDKKEFLLQNLEVFLEREQRKEDKRLDDIN
;
A
#
# COMPACT_ATOMS: atom_id res chain seq x y z
N MET A 1 -9.25 14.64 -6.30
CA MET A 1 -8.68 15.01 -4.99
C MET A 1 -7.20 15.19 -5.23
N ASP A 2 -6.73 16.44 -5.18
CA ASP A 2 -5.45 16.84 -5.78
C ASP A 2 -4.28 15.99 -5.30
N ASP A 3 -3.42 15.58 -6.23
CA ASP A 3 -2.18 14.81 -5.99
C ASP A 3 -1.35 15.41 -4.83
N GLU A 4 -1.45 16.72 -4.60
CA GLU A 4 -0.79 17.43 -3.50
C GLU A 4 -1.27 16.98 -2.09
N LYS A 5 -2.56 16.67 -1.91
CA LYS A 5 -3.09 16.17 -0.63
C LYS A 5 -2.60 14.76 -0.33
N ILE A 6 -2.54 13.89 -1.36
CA ILE A 6 -2.01 12.53 -1.24
C ILE A 6 -0.52 12.57 -0.90
N ASN A 7 0.23 13.49 -1.51
CA ASN A 7 1.66 13.68 -1.26
C ASN A 7 1.95 14.28 0.13
N LYS A 8 1.11 15.20 0.62
CA LYS A 8 1.19 15.72 2.00
C LYS A 8 0.86 14.65 3.03
N ILE A 9 -0.19 13.86 2.81
CA ILE A 9 -0.55 12.74 3.69
C ILE A 9 0.57 11.69 3.69
N TYR A 10 1.20 11.43 2.53
CA TYR A 10 2.36 10.56 2.43
C TYR A 10 3.58 11.06 3.19
N ASN A 11 4.03 12.31 2.95
CA ASN A 11 5.17 12.86 3.68
C ASN A 11 4.90 12.94 5.17
N PHE A 12 3.64 13.13 5.57
CA PHE A 12 3.24 13.10 6.97
C PHE A 12 3.26 11.69 7.54
N ILE A 13 2.73 10.68 6.83
CA ILE A 13 2.72 9.28 7.27
C ILE A 13 4.14 8.72 7.25
N GLU A 14 4.91 8.81 6.17
CA GLU A 14 6.25 8.24 6.11
C GLU A 14 7.18 8.86 7.16
N LYS A 15 7.26 10.20 7.24
CA LYS A 15 8.13 10.85 8.23
C LYS A 15 7.62 10.66 9.65
N LYS A 16 6.33 10.86 9.95
CA LYS A 16 5.85 10.68 11.32
C LYS A 16 5.85 9.22 11.74
N LEU A 17 5.65 8.27 10.84
CA LEU A 17 5.56 6.87 11.22
C LEU A 17 6.93 6.27 11.45
N ILE A 18 7.93 6.58 10.63
CA ILE A 18 9.32 6.21 10.93
C ILE A 18 9.76 6.87 12.25
N PHE A 19 9.46 8.15 12.45
CA PHE A 19 9.80 8.85 13.69
C PHE A 19 9.01 8.34 14.90
N ALA A 20 7.74 7.94 14.73
CA ALA A 20 6.93 7.33 15.78
C ALA A 20 7.39 5.90 16.07
N PHE A 21 7.88 5.16 15.07
CA PHE A 21 8.40 3.81 15.26
C PHE A 21 9.75 3.85 15.99
N ILE A 22 10.64 4.75 15.59
CA ILE A 22 11.90 5.02 16.29
C ILE A 22 11.62 5.56 17.70
N GLY A 23 10.64 6.47 17.84
CA GLY A 23 10.20 7.00 19.13
C GLY A 23 9.63 5.92 20.05
N LEU A 24 8.80 5.01 19.51
CA LEU A 24 8.24 3.87 20.24
C LEU A 24 9.33 2.85 20.59
N TYR A 25 10.30 2.62 19.70
CA TYR A 25 11.47 1.79 19.97
C TYR A 25 12.29 2.35 21.13
N ILE A 26 12.64 3.64 21.07
CA ILE A 26 13.37 4.33 22.14
C ILE A 26 12.55 4.32 23.43
N LEU A 27 11.25 4.57 23.39
CA LEU A 27 10.39 4.56 24.57
C LEU A 27 10.30 3.18 25.21
N VAL A 28 10.13 2.12 24.43
CA VAL A 28 10.08 0.75 24.94
C VAL A 28 11.44 0.33 25.52
N VAL A 29 12.56 0.72 24.88
CA VAL A 29 13.91 0.48 25.42
C VAL A 29 14.15 1.27 26.70
N ILE A 30 13.71 2.53 26.78
CA ILE A 30 13.81 3.37 27.98
C ILE A 30 12.95 2.78 29.11
N VAL A 31 11.71 2.38 28.82
CA VAL A 31 10.82 1.74 29.80
C VAL A 31 11.43 0.43 30.28
N PHE A 32 12.01 -0.37 29.37
CA PHE A 32 12.70 -1.59 29.73
C PHE A 32 13.92 -1.30 30.62
N CYS A 33 14.79 -0.35 30.28
CA CYS A 33 15.95 0.02 31.10
C CYS A 33 15.56 0.64 32.46
N LEU A 34 14.52 1.47 32.52
CA LEU A 34 14.15 2.20 33.74
C LEU A 34 13.30 1.36 34.71
N PHE A 35 12.47 0.44 34.21
CA PHE A 35 11.49 -0.27 35.05
C PHE A 35 11.83 -1.73 35.33
N PHE A 36 12.90 -2.30 34.75
CA PHE A 36 13.29 -3.69 35.00
C PHE A 36 13.56 -3.98 36.49
N GLU A 37 14.11 -2.99 37.22
CA GLU A 37 14.42 -3.16 38.65
C GLU A 37 13.29 -2.74 39.61
N GLN A 38 12.37 -1.85 39.21
CA GLN A 38 11.46 -1.20 40.16
C GLN A 38 9.99 -1.70 40.14
N ILE A 39 9.50 -2.31 39.05
CA ILE A 39 8.08 -2.73 38.95
C ILE A 39 7.96 -4.20 38.52
N LYS A 40 8.06 -5.11 39.49
CA LYS A 40 7.93 -6.58 39.30
C LYS A 40 6.67 -7.05 38.54
N PRO A 41 5.44 -6.49 38.73
CA PRO A 41 4.26 -6.98 38.00
C PRO A 41 4.21 -6.53 36.54
N ALA A 42 4.67 -5.31 36.23
CA ALA A 42 4.65 -4.77 34.87
C ALA A 42 5.73 -5.42 33.99
N SER A 43 6.91 -5.68 34.56
CA SER A 43 7.97 -6.41 33.85
C SER A 43 7.57 -7.85 33.52
N TYR A 44 6.79 -8.50 34.39
CA TYR A 44 6.27 -9.85 34.13
C TYR A 44 5.26 -9.89 32.97
N ILE A 45 4.31 -8.96 32.93
CA ILE A 45 3.33 -8.88 31.82
C ILE A 45 4.04 -8.60 30.50
N PHE A 46 4.98 -7.66 30.50
CA PHE A 46 5.74 -7.31 29.30
C PHE A 46 6.59 -8.48 28.80
N TYR A 47 7.25 -9.20 29.71
CA TYR A 47 7.97 -10.43 29.40
C TYR A 47 7.06 -11.53 28.85
N ALA A 48 5.87 -11.71 29.43
CA ALA A 48 4.89 -12.69 28.96
C ALA A 48 4.41 -12.38 27.53
N ILE A 49 4.20 -11.09 27.19
CA ILE A 49 3.84 -10.65 25.85
C ILE A 49 4.98 -10.93 24.86
N MET A 50 6.22 -10.58 25.19
CA MET A 50 7.37 -10.85 24.32
C MET A 50 7.56 -12.35 24.07
N LYS A 51 7.45 -13.16 25.13
CA LYS A 51 7.52 -14.61 25.05
C LYS A 51 6.39 -15.18 24.19
N TYR A 52 5.16 -14.67 24.32
CA TYR A 52 4.04 -15.10 23.47
C TYR A 52 4.29 -14.83 21.99
N PHE A 53 4.79 -13.64 21.64
CA PHE A 53 5.16 -13.30 20.26
C PHE A 53 6.28 -14.19 19.72
N TYR A 54 7.21 -14.61 20.56
CA TYR A 54 8.25 -15.56 20.17
C TYR A 54 7.71 -16.98 19.99
N LEU A 55 6.83 -17.45 20.86
CA LEU A 55 6.19 -18.76 20.72
C LEU A 55 5.33 -18.86 19.46
N GLN A 56 4.77 -17.74 18.99
CA GLN A 56 4.00 -17.66 17.75
C GLN A 56 4.84 -17.31 16.51
N LYS A 57 6.18 -17.43 16.58
CA LYS A 57 7.07 -17.06 15.47
C LYS A 57 6.70 -17.76 14.16
N ASP A 58 6.34 -19.05 14.19
CA ASP A 58 6.05 -19.82 12.99
C ASP A 58 4.80 -19.32 12.26
N SER A 59 3.75 -18.97 13.02
CA SER A 59 2.52 -18.35 12.51
C SER A 59 2.82 -17.00 11.84
N ILE A 60 3.69 -16.20 12.45
CA ILE A 60 4.06 -14.88 11.93
C ILE A 60 4.94 -15.01 10.68
N ILE A 61 5.91 -15.92 10.67
CA ILE A 61 6.76 -16.22 9.50
C ILE A 61 5.90 -16.70 8.32
N THR A 62 4.93 -17.58 8.59
CA THR A 62 3.98 -18.05 7.57
C THR A 62 3.18 -16.87 7.00
N SER A 63 2.65 -16.01 7.87
CA SER A 63 1.89 -14.82 7.45
C SER A 63 2.75 -13.84 6.64
N ALA A 64 4.00 -13.62 7.04
CA ALA A 64 4.97 -12.81 6.31
C ALA A 64 5.24 -13.39 4.92
N THR A 65 5.41 -14.70 4.81
CA THR A 65 5.64 -15.39 3.54
C THR A 65 4.46 -15.21 2.57
N VAL A 66 3.23 -15.37 3.06
CA VAL A 66 2.01 -15.14 2.25
C VAL A 66 1.94 -13.68 1.79
N LEU A 67 2.19 -12.72 2.70
CA LEU A 67 2.16 -11.30 2.38
C LEU A 67 3.25 -10.88 1.39
N ILE A 68 4.45 -11.47 1.46
CA ILE A 68 5.50 -11.28 0.44
C ILE A 68 4.96 -11.68 -0.95
N GLY A 69 4.28 -12.82 -1.06
CA GLY A 69 3.67 -13.27 -2.31
C GLY A 69 2.62 -12.29 -2.85
N ILE A 70 1.76 -11.78 -1.96
CA ILE A 70 0.76 -10.75 -2.32
C ILE A 70 1.45 -9.46 -2.79
N TYR A 71 2.46 -8.98 -2.07
CA TYR A 71 3.17 -7.77 -2.46
C TYR A 71 3.92 -7.93 -3.78
N PHE A 72 4.51 -9.09 -4.04
CA PHE A 72 5.18 -9.36 -5.31
C PHE A 72 4.22 -9.42 -6.49
N THR A 73 3.07 -10.07 -6.33
CA THR A 73 2.04 -10.13 -7.38
C THR A 73 1.47 -8.73 -7.67
N MET A 74 1.15 -7.94 -6.63
CA MET A 74 0.72 -6.55 -6.81
C MET A 74 1.78 -5.70 -7.50
N TYR A 75 3.05 -5.84 -7.11
CA TYR A 75 4.15 -5.12 -7.74
C TYR A 75 4.25 -5.44 -9.24
N THR A 76 4.09 -6.72 -9.59
CA THR A 76 4.10 -7.19 -10.99
C THR A 76 2.90 -6.66 -11.77
N ILE A 77 1.69 -6.70 -11.19
CA ILE A 77 0.48 -6.14 -11.80
C ILE A 77 0.68 -4.66 -12.10
N PHE A 78 1.14 -3.89 -11.11
CA PHE A 78 1.41 -2.46 -11.28
C PHE A 78 2.53 -2.19 -12.29
N ALA A 79 3.57 -3.01 -12.33
CA ALA A 79 4.66 -2.89 -13.31
C ALA A 79 4.18 -3.17 -14.75
N VAL A 80 3.32 -4.18 -14.95
CA VAL A 80 2.76 -4.53 -16.27
C VAL A 80 1.73 -3.50 -16.73
N TYR A 81 0.85 -3.05 -15.85
CA TYR A 81 -0.21 -2.07 -16.17
C TYR A 81 0.37 -0.70 -16.58
N ASN A 82 1.57 -0.37 -16.10
CA ASN A 82 2.33 0.82 -16.50
C ASN A 82 2.79 0.78 -17.97
N SER A 83 2.80 -0.38 -18.63
CA SER A 83 3.34 -0.53 -19.99
C SER A 83 2.33 -0.31 -21.12
N SER A 84 1.01 -0.39 -20.87
CA SER A 84 0.01 -0.56 -21.95
C SER A 84 -1.07 0.51 -22.05
N SER A 85 -1.09 1.54 -21.21
CA SER A 85 -2.14 2.55 -21.25
C SER A 85 -1.58 3.95 -21.05
N VAL A 86 -2.34 4.94 -21.49
CA VAL A 86 -2.17 6.41 -21.53
C VAL A 86 -1.79 7.07 -20.17
N ILE A 87 -1.42 6.26 -19.19
CA ILE A 87 -0.93 6.48 -17.83
C ILE A 87 0.50 7.07 -17.81
N GLY A 88 1.17 7.27 -18.95
CA GLY A 88 2.37 8.11 -19.02
C GLY A 88 2.13 9.57 -18.55
N LYS A 89 0.88 10.05 -18.57
CA LYS A 89 0.49 11.34 -17.95
C LYS A 89 0.16 11.25 -16.45
N LEU A 90 0.05 10.04 -15.92
CA LEU A 90 -0.17 9.71 -14.52
C LEU A 90 1.07 9.00 -13.94
N TYR A 91 2.26 9.42 -14.37
CA TYR A 91 3.46 9.39 -13.54
C TYR A 91 3.30 10.35 -12.35
N SER A 92 2.12 10.35 -11.72
CA SER A 92 1.81 11.17 -10.57
C SER A 92 2.58 10.61 -9.39
N THR A 93 3.02 11.52 -8.53
CA THR A 93 3.82 11.20 -7.36
C THR A 93 3.21 10.09 -6.50
N GLY A 94 1.88 9.91 -6.54
CA GLY A 94 1.15 8.87 -5.82
C GLY A 94 1.48 7.42 -6.23
N PHE A 95 1.71 7.15 -7.52
CA PHE A 95 2.00 5.79 -7.97
C PHE A 95 3.43 5.35 -7.61
N GLN A 96 4.41 6.25 -7.78
CA GLN A 96 5.78 5.99 -7.32
C GLN A 96 5.86 5.79 -5.81
N VAL A 97 5.06 6.56 -5.06
CA VAL A 97 4.90 6.43 -3.62
C VAL A 97 4.34 5.05 -3.25
N LEU A 98 3.31 4.58 -3.97
CA LEU A 98 2.77 3.24 -3.74
C LEU A 98 3.82 2.14 -3.96
N LEU A 99 4.58 2.22 -5.06
CA LEU A 99 5.63 1.25 -5.35
C LEU A 99 6.73 1.26 -4.27
N LYS A 100 7.10 2.43 -3.76
CA LYS A 100 8.04 2.55 -2.62
C LYS A 100 7.48 1.90 -1.35
N LEU A 101 6.21 2.15 -1.03
CA LEU A 101 5.54 1.58 0.13
C LEU A 101 5.45 0.06 0.04
N LEU A 102 5.09 -0.45 -1.14
CA LEU A 102 5.00 -1.89 -1.41
C LEU A 102 6.36 -2.56 -1.26
N LYS A 103 7.41 -1.93 -1.79
CA LYS A 103 8.79 -2.38 -1.60
C LYS A 103 9.19 -2.37 -0.12
N HIS A 104 8.81 -1.34 0.63
CA HIS A 104 9.12 -1.24 2.06
C HIS A 104 8.40 -2.31 2.89
N ALA A 105 7.12 -2.56 2.61
CA ALA A 105 6.33 -3.63 3.24
C ALA A 105 6.92 -5.02 2.93
N MET A 106 7.34 -5.23 1.68
CA MET A 106 8.02 -6.46 1.25
C MET A 106 9.36 -6.64 1.99
N VAL A 107 10.18 -5.60 2.11
CA VAL A 107 11.45 -5.65 2.87
C VAL A 107 11.19 -5.94 4.34
N SER A 108 10.18 -5.32 4.94
CA SER A 108 9.79 -5.56 6.34
C SER A 108 9.41 -7.03 6.58
N ALA A 109 8.58 -7.60 5.69
CA ALA A 109 8.20 -9.01 5.75
C ALA A 109 9.41 -9.94 5.56
N MET A 110 10.31 -9.59 4.65
CA MET A 110 11.53 -10.35 4.39
C MET A 110 12.51 -10.31 5.58
N LEU A 111 12.59 -9.19 6.29
CA LEU A 111 13.36 -9.08 7.53
C LEU A 111 12.82 -10.01 8.63
N VAL A 112 11.50 -10.08 8.81
CA VAL A 112 10.88 -11.02 9.77
C VAL A 112 11.20 -12.47 9.39
N LEU A 113 11.15 -12.81 8.11
CA LEU A 113 11.44 -14.15 7.62
C LEU A 113 12.91 -14.53 7.85
N ILE A 114 13.86 -13.64 7.50
CA ILE A 114 15.30 -13.85 7.75
C ILE A 114 15.58 -13.97 9.25
N PHE A 115 14.97 -13.10 10.06
CA PHE A 115 15.09 -13.16 11.51
C PHE A 115 14.53 -14.47 12.06
N GLY A 116 13.42 -14.97 11.51
CA GLY A 116 12.86 -16.28 11.86
C GLY A 116 13.89 -17.40 11.76
N PHE A 117 14.70 -17.43 10.70
CA PHE A 117 15.78 -18.41 10.53
C PHE A 117 16.95 -18.21 11.51
N LEU A 118 17.30 -16.96 11.82
CA LEU A 118 18.37 -16.65 12.78
C LEU A 118 17.91 -16.71 14.25
N SER A 119 16.61 -16.80 14.50
CA SER A 119 16.02 -16.61 15.83
C SER A 119 16.52 -17.63 16.85
N ASP A 120 16.66 -18.91 16.47
CA ASP A 120 17.12 -19.96 17.38
C ASP A 120 18.60 -19.82 17.72
N TRP A 121 19.42 -19.37 16.77
CA TRP A 121 20.83 -19.06 17.03
C TRP A 121 20.97 -17.86 17.95
N LEU A 122 20.20 -16.79 17.73
CA LEU A 122 20.23 -15.60 18.59
C LEU A 122 19.72 -15.92 20.00
N PHE A 123 18.69 -16.76 20.10
CA PHE A 123 18.14 -17.24 21.37
C PHE A 123 19.20 -17.96 22.21
N SER A 124 20.05 -18.76 21.56
CA SER A 124 21.16 -19.46 22.23
C SER A 124 22.23 -18.53 22.80
N LEU A 125 22.39 -17.33 22.22
CA LEU A 125 23.33 -16.31 22.71
C LEU A 125 22.73 -15.48 23.85
N ASN A 126 21.52 -14.96 23.65
CA ASN A 126 20.81 -14.17 24.64
C ASN A 126 19.29 -14.20 24.40
N GLU A 127 18.58 -14.93 25.25
CA GLU A 127 17.12 -15.07 25.22
C GLU A 127 16.39 -13.72 25.32
N GLN A 128 16.81 -12.85 26.24
CA GLN A 128 16.13 -11.57 26.48
C GLN A 128 16.25 -10.62 25.30
N VAL A 129 17.44 -10.53 24.71
CA VAL A 129 17.68 -9.69 23.52
C VAL A 129 16.86 -10.23 22.35
N THR A 130 16.80 -11.55 22.19
CA THR A 130 16.03 -12.19 21.11
C THR A 130 14.54 -11.88 21.21
N TYR A 131 13.97 -11.94 22.41
CA TYR A 131 12.57 -11.58 22.66
C TYR A 131 12.26 -10.12 22.30
N ILE A 132 13.13 -9.20 22.69
CA ILE A 132 12.97 -7.77 22.41
C ILE A 132 13.01 -7.54 20.90
N VAL A 133 14.05 -8.05 20.23
CA VAL A 133 14.23 -7.90 18.78
C VAL A 133 13.07 -8.52 18.01
N ASN A 134 12.64 -9.73 18.40
CA ASN A 134 11.50 -10.41 17.78
C ASN A 134 10.21 -9.58 17.88
N LEU A 135 9.89 -9.06 19.07
CA LEU A 135 8.69 -8.26 19.26
C LEU A 135 8.72 -7.02 18.36
N PHE A 136 9.86 -6.33 18.28
CA PHE A 136 9.99 -5.14 17.44
C PHE A 136 9.85 -5.42 15.95
N LEU A 137 10.52 -6.45 15.44
CA LEU A 137 10.39 -6.82 14.02
C LEU A 137 8.95 -7.16 13.66
N ASN A 138 8.26 -7.92 14.51
CA ASN A 138 6.87 -8.31 14.27
C ASN A 138 5.94 -7.10 14.31
N LEU A 139 6.12 -6.19 15.27
CA LEU A 139 5.31 -4.98 15.38
C LEU A 139 5.53 -4.05 14.18
N TYR A 140 6.77 -3.97 13.69
CA TYR A 140 7.14 -3.19 12.50
C TYR A 140 6.49 -3.76 11.25
N PHE A 141 6.53 -5.09 11.11
CA PHE A 141 5.89 -5.80 10.01
C PHE A 141 4.37 -5.62 10.00
N ILE A 142 3.70 -5.80 11.13
CA ILE A 142 2.24 -5.64 11.24
C ILE A 142 1.84 -4.22 10.86
N LEU A 143 2.54 -3.21 11.41
CA LEU A 143 2.20 -1.82 11.15
C LEU A 143 2.42 -1.45 9.68
N THR A 144 3.57 -1.83 9.11
CA THR A 144 3.88 -1.56 7.70
C THR A 144 2.87 -2.24 6.78
N SER A 145 2.44 -3.46 7.12
CA SER A 145 1.44 -4.21 6.36
C SER A 145 0.06 -3.54 6.38
N ILE A 146 -0.40 -3.05 7.53
CA ILE A 146 -1.67 -2.34 7.67
C ILE A 146 -1.67 -1.05 6.84
N ILE A 147 -0.59 -0.27 6.89
CA ILE A 147 -0.47 0.97 6.12
C ILE A 147 -0.49 0.69 4.62
N CYS A 148 0.29 -0.31 4.19
CA CYS A 148 0.31 -0.72 2.80
C CYS A 148 -1.10 -1.11 2.33
N GLY A 149 -1.81 -1.94 3.10
CA GLY A 149 -3.20 -2.31 2.82
C GLY A 149 -4.14 -1.11 2.76
N PHE A 150 -4.02 -0.15 3.68
CA PHE A 150 -4.85 1.05 3.70
C PHE A 150 -4.61 1.95 2.48
N TYR A 151 -3.35 2.12 2.06
CA TYR A 151 -3.00 2.89 0.87
C TYR A 151 -3.52 2.24 -0.40
N ILE A 152 -3.36 0.92 -0.52
CA ILE A 152 -3.93 0.14 -1.62
C ILE A 152 -5.44 0.36 -1.69
N TYR A 153 -6.14 0.26 -0.56
CA TYR A 153 -7.58 0.47 -0.50
C TYR A 153 -8.01 1.87 -0.99
N ILE A 154 -7.28 2.92 -0.59
CA ILE A 154 -7.57 4.30 -1.06
C ILE A 154 -7.42 4.41 -2.57
N ILE A 155 -6.37 3.80 -3.14
CA ILE A 155 -6.09 3.87 -4.58
C ILE A 155 -7.15 3.11 -5.36
N PHE A 156 -7.47 1.88 -4.95
CA PHE A 156 -8.54 1.11 -5.58
C PHE A 156 -9.88 1.85 -5.55
N LYS A 157 -10.22 2.50 -4.43
CA LYS A 157 -11.44 3.31 -4.33
C LYS A 157 -11.43 4.49 -5.31
N GLN A 158 -10.28 5.11 -5.56
CA GLN A 158 -10.16 6.20 -6.53
C GLN A 158 -10.22 5.68 -7.97
N ASP A 159 -9.56 4.57 -8.27
CA ASP A 159 -9.57 3.98 -9.61
C ASP A 159 -10.97 3.51 -10.02
N ILE A 160 -11.72 2.89 -9.10
CA ILE A 160 -13.13 2.51 -9.34
C ILE A 160 -13.99 3.74 -9.64
N ALA A 161 -13.84 4.81 -8.85
CA ALA A 161 -14.58 6.06 -9.09
C ALA A 161 -14.14 6.77 -10.39
N GLY A 162 -12.89 6.58 -10.82
CA GLY A 162 -12.37 7.07 -12.09
C GLY A 162 -12.92 6.32 -13.30
N LEU A 163 -13.07 4.99 -13.18
CA LEU A 163 -13.66 4.12 -14.19
C LEU A 163 -15.13 4.45 -14.44
N GLU A 164 -15.92 4.73 -13.39
CA GLU A 164 -17.31 5.19 -13.55
C GLU A 164 -17.41 6.50 -14.32
N LYS A 165 -16.53 7.46 -14.01
CA LYS A 165 -16.49 8.75 -14.74
C LYS A 165 -16.00 8.61 -16.18
N GLN A 166 -15.06 7.72 -16.45
CA GLN A 166 -14.65 7.41 -17.83
C GLN A 166 -15.77 6.75 -18.62
N LYS A 167 -16.55 5.89 -17.98
CA LYS A 167 -17.71 5.26 -18.61
C LYS A 167 -18.76 6.30 -18.97
N GLU A 168 -19.14 7.19 -18.05
CA GLU A 168 -20.06 8.30 -18.35
C GLU A 168 -19.53 9.25 -19.45
N ALA A 169 -18.22 9.51 -19.47
CA ALA A 169 -17.61 10.34 -20.50
C ALA A 169 -17.61 9.67 -21.88
N ASN A 170 -17.38 8.36 -21.94
CA ASN A 170 -17.47 7.58 -23.17
C ASN A 170 -18.91 7.50 -23.67
N ASP A 171 -19.88 7.24 -22.78
CA ASP A 171 -21.31 7.19 -23.13
C ASP A 171 -21.78 8.55 -23.70
N LYS A 172 -21.35 9.67 -23.10
CA LYS A 172 -21.63 11.02 -23.65
C LYS A 172 -20.98 11.27 -25.00
N LYS A 173 -19.76 10.77 -25.19
CA LYS A 173 -19.02 10.93 -26.44
C LYS A 173 -19.65 10.12 -27.57
N GLU A 174 -20.12 8.92 -27.26
CA GLU A 174 -20.87 8.06 -28.16
C GLU A 174 -22.23 8.69 -28.53
N PHE A 175 -22.95 9.24 -27.55
CA PHE A 175 -24.18 9.99 -27.79
C PHE A 175 -23.97 11.24 -28.68
N LEU A 176 -22.88 11.98 -28.46
CA LEU A 176 -22.53 13.13 -29.29
C LEU A 176 -22.16 12.73 -30.72
N LEU A 177 -21.41 11.63 -30.89
CA LEU A 177 -21.07 11.08 -32.21
C LEU A 177 -22.32 10.66 -32.98
N GLN A 178 -23.25 9.96 -32.30
CA GLN A 178 -24.51 9.55 -32.91
C GLN A 178 -25.37 10.75 -33.35
N ASN A 179 -25.42 11.81 -32.53
CA ASN A 179 -26.11 13.04 -32.93
C ASN A 179 -25.42 13.76 -34.09
N LEU A 180 -24.09 13.69 -34.17
CA LEU A 180 -23.32 14.26 -35.28
C LEU A 180 -23.60 13.51 -36.59
N GLU A 181 -23.64 12.18 -36.54
CA GLU A 181 -24.01 11.33 -37.69
C GLU A 181 -25.42 11.68 -38.19
N VAL A 182 -26.39 11.74 -37.29
CA VAL A 182 -27.78 12.12 -37.65
C VAL A 182 -27.86 13.54 -38.23
N PHE A 183 -27.03 14.47 -37.74
CA PHE A 183 -26.97 15.82 -38.29
C PHE A 183 -26.38 15.84 -39.70
N LEU A 184 -25.25 15.16 -39.90
CA LEU A 184 -24.59 15.03 -41.20
C LEU A 184 -25.51 14.37 -42.23
N GLU A 185 -26.23 13.33 -41.85
CA GLU A 185 -27.17 12.63 -42.73
C GLU A 185 -28.35 13.53 -43.15
N ARG A 186 -28.80 14.43 -42.25
CA ARG A 186 -29.84 15.42 -42.58
C ARG A 186 -29.34 16.50 -43.52
N GLU A 187 -28.13 16.99 -43.34
CA GLU A 187 -27.54 18.01 -44.22
C GLU A 187 -27.27 17.43 -45.62
N GLN A 188 -26.74 16.21 -45.71
CA GLN A 188 -26.56 15.51 -47.00
C GLN A 188 -27.90 15.35 -47.74
N ARG A 189 -28.96 14.90 -47.07
CA ARG A 189 -30.29 14.79 -47.70
C ARG A 189 -30.87 16.13 -48.16
N LYS A 190 -30.48 17.25 -47.55
CA LYS A 190 -30.91 18.59 -48.01
C LYS A 190 -30.10 19.05 -49.21
N GLU A 191 -28.81 18.74 -49.28
CA GLU A 191 -27.99 19.00 -50.46
C GLU A 191 -28.44 18.15 -51.65
N ASP A 192 -28.68 16.86 -51.47
CA ASP A 192 -29.17 15.97 -52.54
C ASP A 192 -30.49 16.48 -53.12
N LYS A 193 -31.46 16.87 -52.26
CA LYS A 193 -32.72 17.47 -52.72
C LYS A 193 -32.55 18.78 -53.46
N ARG A 194 -31.59 19.62 -53.05
CA ARG A 194 -31.30 20.87 -53.76
C ARG A 194 -30.67 20.61 -55.12
N LEU A 195 -29.86 19.56 -55.27
CA LEU A 195 -29.27 19.16 -56.54
C LEU A 195 -30.32 18.56 -57.48
N ASP A 196 -31.30 17.82 -56.94
CA ASP A 196 -32.45 17.30 -57.69
C ASP A 196 -33.40 18.42 -58.16
N ASP A 197 -33.56 19.50 -57.38
CA ASP A 197 -34.39 20.67 -57.76
C ASP A 197 -33.73 21.58 -58.83
N ILE A 198 -32.43 21.39 -59.12
CA ILE A 198 -31.65 22.19 -60.08
C ILE A 198 -31.51 21.50 -61.45
N ASN A 199 -31.80 20.19 -61.54
CA ASN A 199 -31.79 19.39 -62.78
C ASN A 199 -33.20 19.18 -63.35
#